data_AF-A0A5C5CD66-F1
#
_entry.id   AF-A0A5C5CD66-F1
#
_cell.length_a   1.000
_cell.length_b   1.000
_cell.length_c   1.000
_cell.angle_alpha   90.00
_cell.angle_beta   90.00
_cell.angle_gamma   90.00
#
_symmetry.space_group_name_H-M   'P 1'
#
loop_
_entity.id
_entity.type
_entity.pdbx_description
1 polymer ?
#
loop_
_entity_poly.entity_id
_entity_poly.type
_entity_poly.pdbx_seq_one_letter_code
_entity_poly.pdbx_strand_id
1 'polypeptide(L)' 'MEFSRDIADAAKGLWLEIAQTSGETATLEAIALALLKERQRCATIALCVFDDDEWSDDFRIAGGLVAEAILEDGKS' A
#
# COMPACT_ATOMS: atom_id res chain seq x y z
N MET A 1 -15.04 -0.81 12.30
CA MET A 1 -14.26 -1.79 11.52
C MET A 1 -12.89 -1.84 12.16
N GLU A 2 -12.54 -2.93 12.83
CA GLU A 2 -11.18 -3.10 13.38
C GLU A 2 -10.25 -3.51 12.26
N PHE A 3 -9.13 -2.80 12.10
CA PHE A 3 -8.06 -3.24 11.21
C PHE A 3 -7.44 -4.52 11.77
N SER A 4 -7.09 -5.47 10.90
CA SER A 4 -6.29 -6.63 11.32
C SER A 4 -5.05 -6.14 12.08
N ARG A 5 -4.71 -6.82 13.18
CA ARG A 5 -3.56 -6.48 14.05
C ARG A 5 -2.28 -6.29 13.24
N ASP A 6 -2.11 -7.10 12.20
CA ASP A 6 -0.97 -7.07 11.29
C ASP A 6 -0.85 -5.76 10.50
N ILE A 7 -1.98 -5.14 10.13
CA ILE A 7 -2.00 -3.85 9.42
C ILE A 7 -1.64 -2.72 10.38
N ALA A 8 -2.14 -2.78 11.62
CA ALA A 8 -1.81 -1.79 12.65
C ALA A 8 -0.32 -1.85 13.02
N ASP A 9 0.24 -3.06 13.12
CA ASP A 9 1.67 -3.26 13.40
C ASP A 9 2.56 -2.82 12.23
N ALA A 10 2.15 -3.09 10.98
CA ALA A 10 2.85 -2.60 9.79
C ALA A 10 2.84 -1.07 9.69
N ALA A 11 1.68 -0.44 9.90
CA ALA A 11 1.54 1.02 9.90
C ALA A 11 2.38 1.67 11.00
N LYS A 12 2.42 1.05 12.18
CA LYS A 12 3.26 1.50 13.31
C LYS A 12 4.75 1.36 13.01
N GLY A 13 5.19 0.27 12.38
CA GLY A 13 6.57 0.08 11.94
C GLY A 13 7.00 1.17 10.96
N LEU A 14 6.15 1.44 9.96
CA LEU A 14 6.38 2.48 8.96
C LEU A 14 6.47 3.88 9.60
N TRP A 15 5.59 4.19 10.55
CA TRP A 15 5.61 5.45 11.29
C TRP A 15 6.89 5.61 12.14
N LEU A 16 7.37 4.54 12.78
CA LEU A 16 8.62 4.56 13.53
C LEU A 16 9.83 4.81 12.63
N GLU A 17 9.88 4.20 11.44
CA GLU A 17 10.94 4.46 10.45
C GLU A 17 10.96 5.93 10.02
N ILE A 18 9.79 6.52 9.76
CA ILE A 18 9.64 7.93 9.40
C ILE A 18 10.08 8.85 10.55
N ALA A 19 9.58 8.60 11.76
CA ALA A 19 9.87 9.41 12.93
C ALA A 19 11.38 9.40 13.26
N GLN A 20 12.05 8.27 13.03
CA GLN A 20 13.50 8.14 13.21
C GLN A 20 14.32 8.86 12.13
N THR A 21 13.78 8.99 10.91
CA THR A 21 14.49 9.68 9.80
C THR A 21 14.23 11.18 9.73
N SER A 22 13.14 11.70 10.31
CA SER A 22 12.70 13.10 10.12
C SER A 22 12.84 14.03 11.33
N GLY A 23 13.18 13.52 12.53
CA GLY A 23 13.09 14.31 13.77
C GLY A 23 11.63 14.60 14.15
N GLU A 24 11.39 15.27 15.29
CA GLU A 24 10.07 15.47 15.92
C GLU A 24 8.95 16.08 15.03
N THR A 25 9.27 16.49 13.81
CA THR A 25 8.31 16.86 12.78
C THR A 25 8.41 15.87 11.63
N ALA A 26 7.52 14.88 11.60
CA ALA A 26 7.29 14.13 10.37
C ALA A 26 6.90 15.14 9.28
N THR A 27 7.85 15.45 8.39
CA THR A 27 7.60 16.44 7.36
C THR A 27 6.48 15.94 6.46
N LEU A 28 5.73 16.85 5.85
CA LEU A 28 4.69 16.48 4.88
C LEU A 28 5.24 15.54 3.80
N GLU A 29 6.53 15.67 3.45
CA GLU A 29 7.20 14.75 2.53
C GLU A 29 7.36 13.34 3.09
N ALA A 30 7.67 13.19 4.38
CA ALA A 30 7.82 11.88 5.00
C ALA A 30 6.48 11.13 5.11
N ILE A 31 5.40 11.86 5.41
CA ILE A 31 4.03 11.33 5.39
C ILE A 31 3.62 10.95 3.96
N ALA A 32 3.88 11.82 2.98
CA ALA A 32 3.60 11.54 1.58
C ALA A 32 4.37 10.30 1.08
N LEU A 33 5.64 10.16 1.46
CA LEU A 33 6.46 9.01 1.11
C LEU A 33 5.90 7.70 1.70
N ALA A 34 5.42 7.74 2.93
CA ALA A 34 4.81 6.58 3.56
C ALA A 34 3.49 6.17 2.92
N LEU A 35 2.62 7.14 2.61
CA LEU A 35 1.39 6.89 1.88
C LEU A 35 1.68 6.30 0.48
N LEU A 36 2.70 6.81 -0.20
CA LEU A 36 3.15 6.27 -1.49
C LEU A 36 3.62 4.83 -1.36
N LYS A 37 4.46 4.52 -0.37
CA LYS A 37 4.96 3.16 -0.12
C LYS A 37 3.83 2.19 0.18
N GLU A 38 2.85 2.59 0.99
CA GLU A 38 1.72 1.71 1.32
C GLU A 38 0.81 1.48 0.11
N ARG A 39 0.57 2.50 -0.72
CA ARG A 39 -0.15 2.32 -1.99
C ARG A 39 0.56 1.36 -2.93
N GLN A 40 1.88 1.49 -3.06
CA GLN A 40 2.69 0.54 -3.84
C GLN A 40 2.58 -0.89 -3.28
N ARG A 41 2.62 -1.05 -1.95
CA ARG A 41 2.46 -2.36 -1.30
C ARG A 41 1.08 -2.97 -1.57
N CYS A 42 0.01 -2.19 -1.44
CA CYS A 42 -1.36 -2.63 -1.72
C CYS A 42 -1.55 -3.02 -3.20
N ALA A 43 -0.99 -2.24 -4.13
CA ALA A 43 -1.02 -2.57 -5.55
C ALA A 43 -0.30 -3.89 -5.85
N THR A 44 0.87 -4.11 -5.25
CA THR A 44 1.60 -5.38 -5.36
C THR A 44 0.81 -6.55 -4.78
N ILE A 45 0.17 -6.39 -3.61
CA ILE A 45 -0.67 -7.44 -3.03
C ILE A 45 -1.83 -7.79 -3.96
N ALA A 46 -2.48 -6.78 -4.56
CA ALA A 46 -3.55 -7.03 -5.52
C ALA A 46 -3.04 -7.87 -6.70
N LEU A 47 -1.91 -7.51 -7.30
CA LEU A 47 -1.30 -8.32 -8.36
C LEU A 47 -1.01 -9.75 -7.88
N CYS A 48 -0.33 -9.92 -6.75
CA CYS A 48 0.07 -11.24 -6.26
C CYS A 48 -1.11 -12.14 -5.84
N VAL A 49 -2.19 -11.58 -5.28
CA VAL A 49 -3.37 -12.37 -4.90
C VAL A 49 -4.06 -12.96 -6.12
N PHE A 50 -4.07 -12.23 -7.22
CA PHE A 50 -4.78 -12.63 -8.44
C PHE A 50 -3.87 -13.33 -9.48
N ASP A 51 -2.55 -13.35 -9.28
CA ASP A 51 -1.57 -14.01 -10.17
C ASP A 51 -1.38 -15.51 -9.89
N ASP A 52 -2.21 -16.12 -9.02
CA ASP A 52 -2.18 -17.57 -8.81
C ASP A 52 -2.61 -18.32 -10.08
N ASP A 53 -1.98 -19.48 -10.34
CA ASP A 53 -2.35 -20.40 -11.42
C ASP A 53 -3.78 -20.94 -11.25
N GLU A 54 -4.31 -20.90 -10.02
CA GLU A 54 -5.69 -21.29 -9.68
C GLU A 54 -6.75 -20.27 -10.15
N TRP A 55 -6.38 -19.00 -10.38
CA TRP A 55 -7.32 -17.97 -10.82
C TRP A 55 -7.52 -17.96 -12.34
N SER A 56 -8.74 -17.64 -12.79
CA SER A 56 -9.00 -17.40 -14.21
C SER A 56 -8.37 -16.10 -14.70
N ASP A 57 -8.20 -15.98 -16.02
CA ASP A 57 -7.67 -14.77 -16.65
C ASP A 57 -8.47 -13.50 -16.29
N ASP A 58 -9.79 -13.63 -16.08
CA ASP A 58 -10.65 -12.52 -15.65
C ASP A 58 -10.26 -11.98 -14.27
N PHE A 59 -9.85 -12.86 -13.34
CA PHE A 59 -9.41 -12.45 -12.01
C PHE A 59 -8.01 -11.81 -12.05
N ARG A 60 -7.10 -12.29 -12.90
CA ARG A 60 -5.81 -11.62 -13.16
C ARG A 60 -6.01 -10.21 -13.70
N ILE A 61 -6.91 -10.04 -14.66
CA ILE A 61 -7.27 -8.73 -15.21
C ILE A 61 -7.87 -7.82 -14.12
N ALA A 62 -8.77 -8.35 -13.29
CA ALA A 62 -9.32 -7.59 -12.17
C ALA A 62 -8.23 -7.15 -11.18
N GLY A 63 -7.25 -7.99 -10.89
CA GLY A 63 -6.10 -7.64 -10.07
C GLY A 63 -5.25 -6.51 -10.65
N GLY A 64 -5.02 -6.53 -11.97
CA GLY A 64 -4.37 -5.43 -12.70
C GLY A 64 -5.12 -4.11 -12.56
N LEU A 65 -6.44 -4.13 -12.80
CA LEU A 65 -7.30 -2.94 -12.69
C LEU A 65 -7.33 -2.37 -11.26
N VAL A 66 -7.35 -3.23 -10.25
CA VAL A 66 -7.30 -2.81 -8.84
C VAL A 66 -5.95 -2.17 -8.51
N ALA A 67 -4.84 -2.77 -8.97
CA ALA A 67 -3.50 -2.23 -8.76
C ALA A 67 -3.33 -0.86 -9.44
N GLU A 68 -3.84 -0.69 -10.66
CA GLU A 68 -3.86 0.59 -11.37
C GLU A 68 -4.65 1.65 -10.60
N ALA A 69 -5.88 1.34 -10.17
CA ALA A 69 -6.70 2.27 -9.41
C ALA A 69 -6.03 2.75 -8.10
N ILE A 70 -5.32 1.85 -7.40
CA ILE A 70 -4.57 2.18 -6.16
C ILE A 70 -3.41 3.15 -6.44
N LEU A 71 -2.76 3.03 -7.60
CA LEU A 71 -1.61 3.84 -7.97
C LEU A 71 -1.99 5.18 -8.63
N GLU A 72 -3.13 5.24 -9.31
CA GLU A 72 -3.59 6.44 -10.03
C GLU A 72 -4.34 7.45 -9.15
N ASP A 73 -4.86 7.02 -7.99
CA ASP A 73 -5.56 7.87 -7.03
C ASP A 73 -4.66 8.97 -6.46
N GLY A 74 -4.55 10.11 -7.15
CA GLY A 74 -3.61 11.20 -6.85
C GLY A 74 -3.23 12.04 -8.06
N LYS A 75 -3.55 11.58 -9.27
CA LYS A 75 -3.55 12.37 -10.51
C LYS A 75 -4.93 13.01 -10.71
N SER A 76 -5.29 13.99 -9.87
CA SER A 76 -6.43 14.89 -10.08
C SER A 76 -5.96 16.30 -10.40
#